data_AF-A0A7Z9WPN8-F1
#
_entry.id   AF-A0A7Z9WPN8-F1
#
_cell.length_a   1.000
_cell.length_b   1.000
_cell.length_c   1.000
_cell.angle_alpha   90.00
_cell.angle_beta   90.00
_cell.angle_gamma   90.00
#
_symmetry.space_group_name_H-M   'P 1'
#
loop_
_entity.id
_entity.type
_entity.pdbx_description
1 polymer ?
#
loop_
_entity_poly.entity_id
_entity_poly.type
_entity_poly.pdbx_seq_one_letter_code
_entity_poly.pdbx_strand_id
1 'polypeptide(L)'
;EGEVENSKVPAYIAVVDTEGLGVLNAYADDKFTAERIIKAIKEYGMMEKVRHNKLIIPGLVAALKMEIQEETGWEVIVGPEDAAGIPAFLKNEWSPN
;
A
#
# COMPACT_ATOMS: atom_id res chain seq x y z
N GLU A 1 -8.07 -8.63 0.21
CA GLU A 1 -9.49 -8.24 0.31
C GLU A 1 -10.12 -8.74 1.60
N GLY A 2 -10.19 -10.06 1.83
CA GLY A 2 -10.81 -10.63 3.05
C GLY A 2 -10.34 -10.01 4.37
N GLU A 3 -9.03 -9.81 4.57
CA GLU A 3 -8.51 -9.19 5.79
C GLU A 3 -8.86 -7.70 5.94
N VAL A 4 -8.98 -6.97 4.83
CA VAL A 4 -9.46 -5.57 4.86
C VAL A 4 -10.94 -5.55 5.22
N GLU A 5 -11.75 -6.47 4.68
CA GLU A 5 -13.17 -6.59 5.04
C GLU A 5 -13.35 -6.97 6.52
N ASN A 6 -12.57 -7.94 7.01
CA ASN A 6 -12.54 -8.38 8.41
C ASN A 6 -12.16 -7.26 9.39
N SER A 7 -11.40 -6.26 8.91
CA SER A 7 -11.07 -5.06 9.70
C SER A 7 -12.30 -4.20 10.00
N LYS A 8 -13.35 -4.24 9.17
CA LYS A 8 -14.49 -3.32 9.19
C LYS A 8 -14.10 -1.84 9.05
N VAL A 9 -12.91 -1.55 8.55
CA VAL A 9 -12.44 -0.21 8.19
C VAL A 9 -12.55 -0.06 6.68
N PRO A 10 -13.34 0.91 6.17
CA PRO A 10 -13.45 1.13 4.73
C PRO A 10 -12.10 1.61 4.18
N ALA A 11 -11.58 0.90 3.19
CA ALA A 11 -10.28 1.19 2.59
C ALA A 11 -10.30 0.90 1.08
N TYR A 12 -9.41 1.57 0.36
CA TYR A 12 -9.10 1.25 -1.03
C TYR A 12 -7.92 0.29 -1.08
N ILE A 13 -7.97 -0.69 -1.99
CA ILE A 13 -6.86 -1.59 -2.28
C ILE A 13 -6.37 -1.25 -3.69
N ALA A 14 -5.15 -0.74 -3.79
CA ALA A 14 -4.48 -0.52 -5.08
C ALA A 14 -3.72 -1.79 -5.45
N VAL A 15 -4.17 -2.48 -6.51
CA VAL A 15 -3.49 -3.68 -7.03
C VAL A 15 -2.41 -3.22 -8.01
N VAL A 16 -1.16 -3.61 -7.81
CA VAL A 16 -0.11 -3.42 -8.81
C VAL A 16 -0.03 -4.69 -9.64
N ASP A 17 -0.07 -4.58 -10.95
CA ASP A 17 0.16 -5.73 -11.82
C ASP A 17 1.61 -6.21 -11.64
N THR A 18 1.78 -7.43 -11.15
CA THR A 18 3.07 -8.09 -10.93
C THR A 18 3.24 -9.33 -11.80
N GLU A 19 2.39 -9.50 -12.82
CA GLU A 19 2.33 -10.70 -13.67
C GLU A 19 2.02 -11.98 -12.87
N GLY A 20 1.26 -11.83 -11.78
CA GLY A 20 0.84 -12.95 -10.92
C GLY A 20 1.84 -13.37 -9.85
N LEU A 21 2.94 -12.64 -9.68
CA LEU A 21 3.90 -12.88 -8.59
C LEU A 21 3.40 -12.31 -7.26
N GLY A 22 3.70 -13.02 -6.16
CA GLY A 22 3.51 -12.50 -4.80
C GLY A 22 4.48 -11.34 -4.50
N VAL A 23 4.13 -10.50 -3.52
CA VAL A 23 4.82 -9.22 -3.21
C VAL A 23 6.35 -9.37 -3.13
N LEU A 24 6.86 -10.31 -2.33
CA LEU A 24 8.30 -10.47 -2.13
C LEU A 24 9.02 -10.92 -3.41
N ASN A 25 8.43 -11.87 -4.15
CA ASN A 25 9.00 -12.35 -5.41
C ASN A 25 8.96 -11.26 -6.49
N ALA A 26 7.86 -10.50 -6.54
CA ALA A 26 7.73 -9.38 -7.47
C ALA A 26 8.72 -8.26 -7.14
N TYR A 27 8.97 -7.98 -5.86
CA TYR A 27 10.00 -7.02 -5.45
C TYR A 27 11.40 -7.50 -5.85
N ALA A 28 11.72 -8.78 -5.65
CA ALA A 28 13.00 -9.35 -6.04
C ALA A 28 13.23 -9.43 -7.56
N ASP A 29 12.16 -9.47 -8.35
CA ASP A 29 12.18 -9.50 -9.82
C ASP A 29 11.98 -8.10 -10.44
N ASP A 30 12.13 -7.01 -9.67
CA ASP A 30 11.91 -5.62 -10.09
C ASP A 30 10.51 -5.36 -10.69
N LYS A 31 9.53 -6.21 -10.36
CA LYS A 31 8.13 -6.10 -10.79
C LYS A 31 7.24 -5.38 -9.78
N PHE A 32 7.75 -5.10 -8.59
CA PHE A 32 7.06 -4.32 -7.57
C PHE A 32 7.99 -3.20 -7.06
N THR A 33 8.04 -2.10 -7.79
CA THR A 33 8.92 -0.95 -7.51
C THR A 33 8.14 0.27 -7.06
N ALA A 34 8.81 1.28 -6.50
CA ALA A 34 8.18 2.56 -6.15
C ALA A 34 7.49 3.18 -7.38
N GLU A 35 8.17 3.26 -8.52
CA GLU A 35 7.61 3.77 -9.78
C GLU A 35 6.29 3.08 -10.16
N ARG A 36 6.24 1.74 -10.10
CA ARG A 36 5.02 0.97 -10.44
C ARG A 36 3.89 1.21 -9.47
N ILE A 37 4.18 1.32 -8.17
CA ILE A 37 3.19 1.66 -7.14
C ILE A 37 2.62 3.06 -7.40
N ILE A 38 3.50 4.04 -7.63
CA ILE A 38 3.14 5.44 -7.89
C ILE A 38 2.27 5.56 -9.16
N LYS A 39 2.66 4.84 -10.21
CA LYS A 39 1.89 4.77 -11.45
C LYS A 39 0.49 4.20 -11.19
N ALA A 40 0.38 3.09 -10.47
CA ALA A 40 -0.91 2.47 -10.16
C ALA A 40 -1.84 3.41 -9.36
N ILE A 41 -1.35 4.07 -8.30
CA ILE A 41 -2.19 5.00 -7.51
C ILE A 41 -2.65 6.22 -8.32
N LYS A 42 -1.81 6.71 -9.25
CA LYS A 42 -2.14 7.81 -10.18
C LYS A 42 -3.19 7.37 -11.20
N GLU A 43 -2.98 6.21 -11.85
CA GLU A 43 -3.93 5.64 -12.82
C GLU A 43 -5.31 5.36 -12.21
N TYR A 44 -5.35 4.97 -10.94
CA TYR A 44 -6.61 4.75 -10.23
C TYR A 44 -7.29 6.04 -9.74
N GLY A 45 -6.65 7.20 -9.91
CA GLY A 45 -7.16 8.49 -9.45
C GLY A 45 -7.30 8.55 -7.94
N MET A 46 -6.42 7.89 -7.18
CA MET A 46 -6.52 7.83 -5.72
C MET A 46 -6.44 9.22 -5.07
N MET A 47 -5.66 10.11 -5.68
CA MET A 47 -5.50 11.50 -5.21
C MET A 47 -6.80 12.31 -5.18
N GLU A 48 -7.80 11.92 -5.97
CA GLU A 48 -9.11 12.58 -6.02
C GLU A 48 -10.17 11.84 -5.19
N LYS A 49 -9.90 10.60 -4.76
CA LYS A 49 -10.85 9.71 -4.08
C LYS A 49 -10.73 9.73 -2.56
N VAL A 50 -9.60 10.16 -2.02
CA VAL A 50 -9.38 10.27 -0.57
C VAL A 50 -9.03 11.71 -0.18
N ARG A 51 -9.36 12.11 1.04
CA ARG A 51 -9.09 13.46 1.57
C ARG A 51 -7.72 13.60 2.25
N HIS A 52 -6.98 12.49 2.35
CA HIS A 52 -5.66 12.42 2.97
C HIS A 52 -4.63 11.97 1.93
N ASN A 53 -3.36 12.27 2.20
CA ASN A 53 -2.24 11.83 1.36
C ASN A 53 -1.44 10.76 2.11
N LYS A 54 -2.09 9.64 2.43
CA LYS A 54 -1.49 8.55 3.20
C LYS A 54 -1.62 7.24 2.42
N LEU A 55 -0.51 6.52 2.28
CA LEU A 55 -0.42 5.24 1.57
C LEU A 55 0.15 4.18 2.50
N ILE A 56 -0.52 3.03 2.61
CA ILE A 56 0.01 1.87 3.34
C ILE A 56 0.68 0.93 2.34
N ILE A 57 1.95 0.57 2.58
CA ILE A 57 2.68 -0.44 1.79
C ILE A 57 2.89 -1.72 2.61
N PRO A 58 3.04 -2.89 1.99
CA PRO A 58 3.34 -4.12 2.72
C PRO A 58 4.68 -4.04 3.47
N GLY A 59 4.76 -4.67 4.65
CA GLY A 59 5.97 -4.69 5.48
C GLY A 59 7.20 -5.27 4.76
N LEU A 60 6.97 -6.25 3.89
CA LEU A 60 8.00 -6.94 3.09
C LEU A 60 8.78 -6.01 2.15
N VAL A 61 8.25 -4.81 1.86
CA VAL A 61 8.83 -3.83 0.94
C VAL A 61 9.04 -2.47 1.60
N ALA A 62 9.25 -2.45 2.91
CA ALA A 62 9.49 -1.23 3.70
C ALA A 62 10.59 -0.33 3.11
N ALA A 63 11.57 -0.91 2.40
CA ALA A 63 12.64 -0.18 1.73
C ALA A 63 12.14 0.84 0.69
N LEU A 64 10.99 0.60 0.05
CA LEU A 64 10.40 1.49 -0.97
C LEU A 64 9.79 2.77 -0.37
N LYS A 65 9.62 2.83 0.96
CA LYS A 65 8.96 3.95 1.65
C LYS A 65 9.59 5.30 1.28
N MET A 66 10.91 5.43 1.38
CA MET A 66 11.58 6.71 1.19
C MET A 66 11.35 7.26 -0.22
N GLU A 67 11.61 6.44 -1.23
CA GLU A 67 11.44 6.78 -2.65
C GLU A 67 10.00 7.19 -2.97
N ILE A 68 9.01 6.42 -2.49
CA ILE A 68 7.59 6.75 -2.74
C ILE A 68 7.22 8.09 -2.08
N GLN A 69 7.64 8.34 -0.84
CA GLN A 69 7.34 9.61 -0.17
C GLN A 69 7.98 10.80 -0.89
N GLU A 70 9.24 10.67 -1.32
CA GLU A 70 9.95 11.76 -2.01
C GLU A 70 9.29 12.10 -3.35
N GLU A 71 8.85 11.09 -4.11
CA GLU A 71 8.23 11.32 -5.41
C GLU A 71 6.76 11.76 -5.35
N THR A 72 6.00 11.30 -4.35
CA THR A 72 4.56 11.59 -4.25
C THR A 72 4.23 12.74 -3.31
N GLY A 73 5.09 13.01 -2.32
CA GLY A 73 4.77 13.85 -1.17
C GLY A 73 3.72 13.26 -0.22
N TRP A 74 3.29 12.01 -0.43
CA TRP A 74 2.37 11.31 0.47
C TRP A 74 3.12 10.75 1.66
N GLU A 75 2.46 10.68 2.81
CA GLU A 75 2.96 9.91 3.95
C GLU A 75 2.83 8.42 3.63
N VAL A 76 3.94 7.70 3.62
CA VAL A 76 3.96 6.25 3.38
C VAL A 76 4.16 5.53 4.70
N ILE A 77 3.19 4.69 5.04
CA ILE A 77 3.15 3.92 6.27
C ILE A 77 3.47 2.46 5.92
N VAL A 78 4.37 1.86 6.69
CA VAL A 78 4.71 0.45 6.54
C VAL A 78 3.68 -0.34 7.33
N GLY A 79 2.89 -1.15 6.62
CA GLY A 79 1.94 -2.07 7.21
C GLY A 79 2.58 -3.40 7.62
N PRO A 80 1.74 -4.39 8.00
CA PRO A 80 2.20 -5.74 8.34
C PRO A 80 2.88 -6.47 7.17
N GLU A 81 3.74 -7.43 7.48
CA GLU A 81 4.34 -8.34 6.49
C GLU A 81 3.33 -9.39 5.98
N ASP A 82 2.40 -9.81 6.83
CA ASP A 82 1.33 -10.75 6.51
C ASP A 82 -0.03 -10.06 6.53
N ALA A 83 -0.88 -10.38 5.54
CA ALA A 83 -2.23 -9.84 5.43
C ALA A 83 -3.09 -10.08 6.68
N ALA A 84 -2.86 -11.18 7.43
CA ALA A 84 -3.56 -11.49 8.68
C ALA A 84 -3.35 -10.42 9.77
N GLY A 85 -2.32 -9.57 9.64
CA GLY A 85 -2.09 -8.43 10.54
C GLY A 85 -2.95 -7.20 10.21
N ILE A 86 -3.50 -7.10 9.00
CA ILE A 86 -4.24 -5.91 8.52
C ILE A 86 -5.41 -5.53 9.45
N PRO A 87 -6.25 -6.47 9.94
CA PRO A 87 -7.39 -6.09 10.77
C PRO A 87 -6.97 -5.39 12.07
N ALA A 88 -5.89 -5.84 12.71
CA ALA A 88 -5.38 -5.24 13.93
C ALA A 88 -4.71 -3.89 13.63
N PHE A 89 -3.89 -3.84 12.60
CA PHE A 89 -3.20 -2.62 12.16
C PHE A 89 -4.18 -1.49 11.84
N LEU A 90 -5.21 -1.74 11.03
CA LEU A 90 -6.20 -0.73 10.65
C LEU A 90 -7.06 -0.24 11.81
N LYS A 91 -7.25 -1.05 12.86
CA LYS A 91 -8.04 -0.67 14.04
C LYS A 91 -7.24 0.13 15.07
N ASN A 92 -5.96 -0.20 15.22
CA ASN A 92 -5.15 0.28 16.33
C ASN A 92 -4.14 1.36 15.92
N GLU A 93 -3.62 1.30 14.70
CA GLU A 93 -2.50 2.13 14.23
C GLU A 93 -2.89 3.11 13.13
N TRP A 94 -3.88 2.76 12.31
CA TRP A 94 -4.36 3.64 11.26
C TRP A 94 -5.21 4.79 11.81
N SER A 95 -4.87 6.02 11.41
CA SER A 95 -5.68 7.22 11.64
C SER A 95 -5.74 8.08 10.38
N PRO A 96 -6.94 8.38 9.85
CA PRO A 96 -7.10 9.18 8.64
C PRO A 96 -6.92 10.69 8.85
N ASN A 97 -6.73 11.15 10.10
CA ASN A 97 -6.58 12.57 10.46
C ASN A 97 -5.28 13.19 9.94
#